data_AF-A0A838KIY0-F1
#
_entry.id   AF-A0A838KIY0-F1
#
_cell.length_a   1.000
_cell.length_b   1.000
_cell.length_c   1.000
_cell.angle_alpha   90.00
_cell.angle_beta   90.00
_cell.angle_gamma   90.00
#
_symmetry.space_group_name_H-M   'P 1'
#
loop_
_entity.id
_entity.type
_entity.pdbx_description
1 polymer ?
#
loop_
_entity_poly.entity_id
_entity_poly.type
_entity_poly.pdbx_seq_one_letter_code
_entity_poly.pdbx_strand_id
1 'polypeptide(L)'
;ERIGLVDRVVPSGEVYPTAREMAARFVGGPAYALRAAKEAVDRGLETDLDTGLEIERLQFSGLFGTEDRRTGMESFVEHGPGKARFQGR
;
A
#
# COMPACT_ATOMS: atom_id res chain seq x y z
N GLU A 1 -7.20 -19.10 9.26
CA GLU A 1 -7.33 -17.86 10.04
C GLU A 1 -8.79 -17.66 10.46
N ARG A 2 -9.13 -17.47 11.75
CA ARG A 2 -10.56 -17.42 12.16
C ARG A 2 -10.97 -16.23 13.06
N ILE A 3 -10.00 -15.42 13.51
CA ILE A 3 -10.27 -14.25 14.37
C ILE A 3 -9.58 -12.96 13.89
N GLY A 4 -8.90 -12.98 12.73
CA GLY A 4 -8.24 -11.81 12.15
C GLY A 4 -6.91 -11.39 12.79
N LEU A 5 -6.32 -12.20 13.68
CA LEU A 5 -5.06 -11.85 14.36
C LEU A 5 -3.81 -11.93 13.46
N VAL A 6 -3.83 -12.80 12.46
CA VAL A 6 -2.70 -13.04 11.56
C VAL A 6 -3.21 -13.18 10.12
N ASP A 7 -2.42 -12.70 9.17
CA ASP A 7 -2.74 -12.80 7.73
C ASP A 7 -2.56 -14.23 7.18
N ARG A 8 -1.55 -14.96 7.66
CA ARG A 8 -1.21 -16.29 7.14
C ARG A 8 -0.59 -17.19 8.21
N VAL A 9 -0.99 -18.46 8.23
CA VAL A 9 -0.37 -19.50 9.06
C VAL A 9 0.39 -20.49 8.17
N VAL A 10 1.68 -20.72 8.48
CA VAL A 10 2.56 -21.63 7.72
C VAL A 10 3.37 -22.52 8.67
N PRO A 11 3.94 -23.65 8.21
CA PRO A 11 4.89 -24.44 8.99
C PRO A 11 6.05 -23.60 9.53
N SER A 12 6.59 -23.97 10.70
CA SER A 12 7.65 -23.20 11.39
C SER A 12 8.85 -22.89 10.49
N GLY A 13 9.29 -23.86 9.67
CA GLY A 13 10.41 -23.68 8.73
C GLY A 13 10.12 -22.75 7.55
N GLU A 14 8.86 -22.39 7.32
CA GLU A 14 8.43 -21.56 6.18
C GLU A 14 8.09 -20.12 6.58
N VAL A 15 8.07 -19.79 7.87
CA VAL A 15 7.68 -18.47 8.38
C VAL A 15 8.48 -17.34 7.72
N TYR A 16 9.82 -17.44 7.75
CA TYR A 16 10.69 -16.41 7.18
C TYR A 16 10.62 -16.31 5.64
N PRO A 17 10.74 -17.41 4.86
CA PRO A 17 10.62 -17.31 3.41
C PRO A 17 9.25 -16.79 2.96
N THR A 18 8.15 -17.21 3.60
CA THR A 18 6.81 -16.67 3.30
C THR A 18 6.70 -15.19 3.63
N ALA A 19 7.23 -14.73 4.78
CA ALA A 19 7.23 -13.31 5.14
C ALA A 19 8.03 -12.47 4.13
N ARG A 20 9.18 -12.98 3.66
CA ARG A 20 10.01 -12.33 2.64
C ARG A 20 9.29 -12.25 1.29
N GLU A 21 8.61 -13.32 0.88
CA GLU A 21 7.80 -13.36 -0.34
C GLU A 21 6.68 -12.31 -0.28
N MET A 22 5.97 -12.23 0.85
CA MET A 22 4.91 -11.23 1.05
C MET A 22 5.47 -9.81 0.97
N ALA A 23 6.59 -9.54 1.65
CA ALA A 23 7.23 -8.23 1.66
C ALA A 23 7.78 -7.84 0.26
N ALA A 24 8.25 -8.79 -0.52
CA ALA A 24 8.82 -8.55 -1.85
C ALA A 24 7.84 -7.86 -2.81
N ARG A 25 6.53 -8.04 -2.61
CA ARG A 25 5.49 -7.38 -3.41
C ARG A 25 5.46 -5.85 -3.27
N PHE A 26 6.01 -5.32 -2.17
CA PHE A 26 6.08 -3.88 -1.91
C PHE A 26 7.42 -3.27 -2.34
N VAL A 27 8.44 -4.09 -2.58
CA VAL A 27 9.79 -3.64 -2.94
C VAL A 27 9.75 -3.02 -4.34
N GLY A 28 10.33 -1.82 -4.48
CA GLY A 28 10.29 -1.07 -5.74
C GLY A 28 8.91 -0.51 -6.09
N GLY A 29 7.96 -0.55 -5.15
CA GLY A 29 6.64 0.08 -5.27
C GLY A 29 6.67 1.60 -4.98
N PRO A 30 5.52 2.27 -5.11
CA PRO A 30 5.40 3.71 -4.87
C PRO A 30 5.45 4.02 -3.36
N ALA A 31 6.64 4.35 -2.86
CA ALA A 31 6.92 4.44 -1.42
C ALA A 31 5.96 5.40 -0.67
N TYR A 32 5.67 6.57 -1.25
CA TYR A 32 4.73 7.52 -0.64
C TYR A 32 3.29 7.01 -0.65
N ALA A 33 2.84 6.32 -1.69
CA ALA A 33 1.50 5.74 -1.72
C ALA A 33 1.35 4.60 -0.70
N LEU A 34 2.38 3.76 -0.54
CA LEU A 34 2.39 2.71 0.49
C LEU A 34 2.33 3.29 1.90
N ARG A 35 3.09 4.37 2.15
CA ARG A 35 3.03 5.09 3.43
C ARG A 35 1.67 5.72 3.67
N ALA A 36 1.12 6.41 2.67
CA ALA A 36 -0.19 7.06 2.76
C ALA A 36 -1.32 6.07 3.05
N ALA A 37 -1.31 4.90 2.38
CA ALA A 37 -2.27 3.83 2.63
C ALA A 37 -2.18 3.30 4.07
N LYS A 38 -0.95 3.05 4.56
CA LYS A 38 -0.74 2.61 5.95
C LYS A 38 -1.22 3.65 6.96
N GLU A 39 -0.90 4.91 6.74
CA GLU A 39 -1.32 6.02 7.61
C GLU A 39 -2.86 6.16 7.65
N ALA A 40 -3.52 6.07 6.49
CA ALA A 40 -4.97 6.17 6.41
C ALA A 40 -5.66 5.02 7.17
N VAL A 41 -5.13 3.80 7.09
CA VAL A 41 -5.64 2.66 7.85
C VAL A 41 -5.36 2.83 9.35
N ASP A 42 -4.10 3.07 9.73
CA ASP A 42 -3.69 3.13 11.13
C ASP A 42 -4.42 4.25 11.88
N ARG A 43 -4.56 5.44 11.28
CA ARG A 43 -5.23 6.58 11.92
C ARG A 43 -6.73 6.64 11.68
N GLY A 44 -7.20 6.22 10.51
CA GLY A 44 -8.63 6.25 10.18
C GLY A 44 -9.44 5.30 11.06
N LEU A 45 -8.85 4.17 11.49
CA LEU A 45 -9.49 3.23 12.41
C LEU A 45 -9.58 3.73 13.86
N GLU A 46 -8.84 4.77 14.23
CA GLU A 46 -8.84 5.35 15.58
C GLU A 46 -9.89 6.45 15.77
N THR A 47 -10.74 6.71 14.77
CA THR A 47 -11.71 7.80 14.76
C THR A 47 -13.08 7.36 14.20
N ASP A 48 -14.06 8.26 14.22
CA ASP A 48 -15.34 8.06 13.53
C ASP A 48 -15.17 8.00 12.00
N LEU A 49 -16.18 7.44 11.32
CA LEU A 49 -16.14 7.20 9.87
C LEU A 49 -15.90 8.48 9.06
N ASP A 50 -16.57 9.58 9.41
CA ASP A 50 -16.47 10.82 8.62
C ASP A 50 -15.06 11.41 8.72
N THR A 51 -14.49 11.44 9.93
CA THR A 51 -13.10 11.85 10.14
C THR A 51 -12.12 10.91 9.44
N GLY A 52 -12.37 9.59 9.48
CA GLY A 52 -11.55 8.59 8.79
C GLY A 52 -11.52 8.79 7.27
N LEU A 53 -12.67 9.08 6.67
CA LEU A 53 -12.79 9.41 5.24
C LEU A 53 -12.05 10.71 4.90
N GLU A 54 -12.09 11.72 5.76
CA GLU A 54 -11.32 12.95 5.56
C GLU A 54 -9.81 12.71 5.64
N ILE A 55 -9.32 11.86 6.54
CA ILE A 55 -7.92 11.43 6.60
C ILE A 55 -7.52 10.75 5.28
N GLU A 56 -8.32 9.79 4.81
CA GLU A 56 -8.06 9.11 3.53
C GLU A 56 -8.02 10.11 2.37
N ARG A 57 -8.99 11.02 2.29
CA ARG A 57 -9.07 12.05 1.24
C ARG A 57 -7.81 12.92 1.21
N LEU A 58 -7.32 13.35 2.38
CA LEU A 58 -6.10 14.16 2.49
C LEU A 58 -4.85 13.37 2.06
N GLN A 59 -4.71 12.13 2.54
CA GLN A 59 -3.60 11.26 2.14
C GLN A 59 -3.59 11.03 0.63
N PHE A 60 -4.75 10.68 0.05
CA PHE A 60 -4.91 10.45 -1.38
C PHE A 60 -4.61 11.71 -2.20
N SER A 61 -5.15 12.87 -1.80
CA SER A 61 -4.90 14.14 -2.49
C SER A 61 -3.41 14.52 -2.45
N GLY A 62 -2.72 14.25 -1.34
CA GLY A 62 -1.27 14.49 -1.22
C GLY A 62 -0.43 13.71 -2.23
N LEU A 63 -0.87 12.51 -2.62
CA LEU A 63 -0.17 11.70 -3.63
C LEU A 63 -0.16 12.35 -5.01
N PHE A 64 -1.07 13.30 -5.29
CA PHE A 64 -1.11 13.97 -6.59
C PHE A 64 0.15 14.79 -6.87
N GLY A 65 0.94 15.13 -5.85
CA GLY A 65 2.24 15.81 -5.98
C GLY A 65 3.45 14.90 -6.19
N THR A 66 3.28 13.58 -6.23
CA THR A 66 4.41 12.62 -6.36
C THR A 66 4.69 12.23 -7.80
N GLU A 67 5.95 11.92 -8.13
CA GLU A 67 6.33 11.44 -9.47
C GLU A 67 5.74 10.06 -9.75
N ASP A 68 5.71 9.21 -8.71
CA ASP A 68 5.19 7.85 -8.77
C ASP A 68 3.70 7.80 -9.11
N ARG A 69 2.88 8.74 -8.59
CA ARG A 69 1.45 8.82 -8.97
C ARG A 69 1.30 9.08 -10.45
N ARG A 70 2.06 10.02 -11.01
CA ARG A 70 2.02 10.36 -12.43
C ARG A 70 2.46 9.16 -13.28
N THR A 71 3.63 8.60 -12.98
CA THR A 71 4.21 7.44 -13.69
C THR A 71 3.29 6.22 -13.66
N GLY A 72 2.69 5.94 -12.49
CA GLY A 72 1.76 4.83 -12.32
C GLY A 72 0.53 4.96 -13.20
N MET A 73 -0.07 6.15 -13.25
CA MET A 73 -1.26 6.42 -14.06
C MET A 73 -0.96 6.37 -15.56
N GLU A 74 0.13 7.01 -16.01
CA GLU A 74 0.56 6.99 -17.41
C GLU A 74 0.82 5.55 -17.86
N SER A 75 1.62 4.81 -17.09
CA SER A 75 1.94 3.42 -17.42
C SER A 75 0.70 2.53 -17.42
N PHE A 76 -0.26 2.74 -16.51
CA PHE A 76 -1.51 1.98 -16.49
C PHE A 76 -2.34 2.20 -17.75
N VAL A 77 -2.49 3.46 -18.19
CA VAL A 77 -3.25 3.80 -19.40
C VAL A 77 -2.59 3.22 -20.65
N GLU A 78 -1.26 3.28 -20.73
CA GLU A 78 -0.51 2.86 -21.91
C GLU A 78 -0.29 1.34 -21.98
N HIS A 79 -0.05 0.69 -20.83
CA HIS A 79 0.46 -0.68 -20.77
C HIS A 79 -0.38 -1.63 -19.90
N GLY A 80 -1.41 -1.11 -19.22
CA GLY A 80 -2.24 -1.88 -18.29
C GLY A 80 -1.60 -2.09 -16.90
N PRO A 81 -2.22 -2.93 -16.06
CA PRO A 81 -1.81 -3.12 -14.66
C PRO A 81 -0.43 -3.76 -14.51
N GLY A 82 0.30 -3.35 -13.46
CA GLY A 82 1.53 -4.01 -13.02
C GLY A 82 2.76 -3.78 -13.90
N LYS A 83 2.73 -2.82 -14.83
CA LYS A 83 3.85 -2.48 -15.72
C LYS A 83 4.66 -1.26 -15.28
N ALA A 84 4.12 -0.44 -14.38
CA ALA A 84 4.78 0.76 -13.88
C ALA A 84 6.07 0.43 -13.12
N ARG A 85 7.07 1.31 -13.25
CA ARG A 85 8.28 1.29 -12.43
C ARG A 85 8.29 2.54 -11.56
N PHE A 86 8.41 2.35 -10.25
CA PHE A 86 8.36 3.44 -9.27
C PHE A 86 9.76 3.78 -8.77
N GLN A 87 9.96 5.04 -8.40
CA GLN A 87 11.22 5.59 -7.90
C GLN A 87 11.17 5.90 -6.40
N GLY A 88 9.99 5.82 -5.77
CA GLY A 88 9.79 6.09 -4.36
C GLY A 88 9.70 7.58 -4.03
N ARG A 89 9.31 8.43 -4.98
CA ARG A 89 9.22 9.88 -4.80
C ARG A 89 8.07 10.53 -5.57
#